data_AF-A0A497RR40-F1
#
_entry.id   AF-A0A497RR40-F1
#
_cell.length_a   1.000
_cell.length_b   1.000
_cell.length_c   1.000
_cell.angle_alpha   90.00
_cell.angle_beta   90.00
_cell.angle_gamma   90.00
#
_symmetry.space_group_name_H-M   'P 1'
#
loop_
_entity.id
_entity.type
_entity.pdbx_description
1 polymer ?
#
loop_
_entity_poly.entity_id
_entity_poly.type
_entity_poly.pdbx_seq_one_letter_code
_entity_poly.pdbx_strand_id
1 'polypeptide(L)'
;MRINNKGQAGPIGEDMIYMIVVVLAIAALLVVVVKAFADHEVKYAKLDMYRSALITADRISTDLAWDYEGSKRTRILDINKINCEDLYKKCKNCFVGIKDRTKPEDEWICNNKPKNSLPEPDLVAATIRLPVSIRIDVKEFHPGILEVTVVR
;
A
#
# COMPACT_ATOMS: atom_id res chain seq x y z
N MET A 1 27.36 -64.34 17.36
CA MET A 1 25.91 -64.03 17.42
C MET A 1 25.68 -62.62 16.91
N ARG A 2 25.10 -62.49 15.71
CA ARG A 2 24.52 -61.22 15.25
C ARG A 2 23.02 -61.45 15.11
N ILE A 3 22.24 -60.93 16.04
CA ILE A 3 20.78 -60.87 15.93
C ILE A 3 20.50 -59.73 14.95
N ASN A 4 20.24 -60.10 13.70
CA ASN A 4 19.93 -59.16 12.64
C ASN A 4 18.41 -58.89 12.67
N ASN A 5 17.98 -58.02 13.59
CA ASN A 5 16.61 -57.51 13.60
C ASN A 5 16.44 -56.52 12.43
N LYS A 6 16.11 -57.04 11.26
CA LYS A 6 15.37 -56.27 10.25
C LYS A 6 13.91 -56.64 10.42
N GLY A 7 13.17 -55.82 11.17
CA GLY A 7 11.71 -55.83 11.14
C GLY A 7 11.28 -55.46 9.73
N GLN A 8 11.15 -56.47 8.88
CA GLN A 8 10.66 -56.34 7.52
C GLN A 8 9.15 -56.09 7.65
N ALA A 9 8.72 -54.86 7.39
CA ALA A 9 7.31 -54.57 7.21
C ALA A 9 6.81 -55.51 6.10
N GLY A 10 5.84 -56.38 6.42
CA GLY A 10 5.22 -57.24 5.43
C GLY A 10 4.52 -56.43 4.34
N PRO A 11 4.03 -57.07 3.26
CA PRO A 11 3.44 -56.39 2.09
C PRO A 11 2.32 -55.38 2.44
N ILE A 12 1.61 -55.59 3.56
CA ILE A 12 0.58 -54.68 4.07
C ILE A 12 1.18 -53.37 4.61
N GLY A 13 2.36 -53.42 5.25
CA GLY A 13 3.03 -52.25 5.81
C GLY A 13 3.66 -51.36 4.73
N GLU A 14 4.11 -51.96 3.63
CA GLU A 14 4.63 -51.22 2.48
C GLU A 14 3.51 -50.44 1.77
N ASP A 15 2.35 -51.07 1.53
CA ASP A 15 1.16 -50.43 0.96
C ASP A 15 0.63 -49.27 1.82
N MET A 16 0.65 -49.43 3.15
CA MET A 16 0.26 -48.34 4.06
C MET A 16 1.22 -47.15 3.98
N ILE A 17 2.52 -47.39 3.86
CA ILE A 17 3.52 -46.32 3.69
C ILE A 17 3.30 -45.61 2.35
N TYR A 18 3.04 -46.36 1.27
CA TYR A 18 2.73 -45.77 -0.03
C TYR A 18 1.49 -44.87 0.04
N MET A 19 0.43 -45.32 0.71
CA MET A 19 -0.80 -44.54 0.85
C MET A 19 -0.56 -43.23 1.64
N ILE A 20 0.23 -43.30 2.72
CA ILE A 20 0.60 -42.11 3.52
C ILE A 20 1.42 -41.12 2.68
N VAL A 21 2.41 -41.62 1.91
CA VAL A 21 3.24 -40.77 1.04
C VAL A 21 2.39 -40.10 -0.03
N VAL A 22 1.44 -40.82 -0.63
CA VAL A 22 0.52 -40.26 -1.64
C VAL A 22 -0.36 -39.17 -1.02
N VAL A 23 -0.93 -39.39 0.16
CA VAL A 23 -1.76 -38.39 0.85
C VAL A 23 -0.95 -37.15 1.21
N LEU A 24 0.28 -37.31 1.70
CA LEU A 24 1.18 -36.19 1.99
C LEU A 24 1.57 -35.43 0.72
N ALA A 25 1.80 -36.11 -0.40
CA ALA A 25 2.09 -35.48 -1.69
C ALA A 25 0.90 -34.66 -2.20
N ILE A 26 -0.32 -35.19 -2.08
CA ILE A 26 -1.56 -34.47 -2.46
C ILE A 26 -1.75 -33.25 -1.54
N ALA A 27 -1.57 -33.41 -0.22
CA ALA A 27 -1.69 -32.30 0.72
C ALA A 27 -0.66 -31.19 0.44
N ALA A 28 0.60 -31.55 0.16
CA ALA A 28 1.64 -30.60 -0.22
C ALA A 28 1.28 -29.84 -1.51
N LEU A 29 0.76 -30.55 -2.52
CA LEU A 29 0.26 -29.94 -3.76
C LEU A 29 -0.86 -28.95 -3.49
N LEU A 30 -1.85 -29.33 -2.67
CA LEU A 30 -2.96 -28.44 -2.31
C LEU A 30 -2.47 -27.19 -1.59
N VAL A 31 -1.53 -27.31 -0.66
CA VAL A 31 -0.92 -26.17 0.05
C VAL A 31 -0.22 -25.23 -0.94
N VAL A 32 0.55 -25.77 -1.89
CA VAL A 32 1.25 -24.97 -2.91
C VAL A 32 0.25 -24.24 -3.80
N VAL A 33 -0.81 -24.92 -4.25
CA VAL A 33 -1.86 -24.34 -5.10
C VAL A 33 -2.61 -23.23 -4.37
N VAL A 34 -3.06 -23.48 -3.14
CA VAL A 34 -3.75 -22.47 -2.31
C VAL A 34 -2.87 -21.26 -2.07
N LYS A 35 -1.58 -21.47 -1.76
CA LYS A 35 -0.64 -20.38 -1.56
C LYS A 35 -0.45 -19.54 -2.84
N ALA A 36 -0.32 -20.20 -3.99
CA ALA A 36 -0.16 -19.50 -5.27
C ALA A 36 -1.39 -18.64 -5.62
N PHE A 37 -2.61 -19.15 -5.39
CA PHE A 37 -3.84 -18.37 -5.61
C PHE A 37 -3.97 -17.22 -4.62
N ALA A 38 -3.73 -17.47 -3.33
CA ALA A 38 -3.78 -16.43 -2.30
C ALA A 38 -2.75 -15.32 -2.56
N ASP A 39 -1.51 -15.67 -2.90
CA ASP A 39 -0.45 -14.70 -3.23
C ASP A 39 -0.82 -13.88 -4.47
N HIS A 40 -1.45 -14.49 -5.47
CA HIS A 40 -1.91 -13.81 -6.68
C HIS A 40 -3.01 -12.80 -6.35
N GLU A 41 -4.08 -13.19 -5.64
CA GLU A 41 -5.16 -12.28 -5.25
C GLU A 41 -4.65 -11.11 -4.40
N VAL A 42 -3.76 -11.38 -3.43
CA VAL A 42 -3.12 -10.35 -2.60
C VAL A 42 -2.32 -9.35 -3.46
N LYS A 43 -1.63 -9.83 -4.52
CA LYS A 43 -0.86 -8.97 -5.42
C LYS A 43 -1.75 -8.02 -6.23
N TYR A 44 -2.87 -8.50 -6.77
CA TYR A 44 -3.81 -7.65 -7.52
C TYR A 44 -4.50 -6.64 -6.61
N ALA A 45 -4.96 -7.07 -5.44
CA ALA A 45 -5.54 -6.17 -4.45
C ALA A 45 -4.58 -5.03 -4.07
N LYS A 46 -3.29 -5.35 -3.84
CA LYS A 46 -2.26 -4.33 -3.59
C LYS A 46 -2.08 -3.38 -4.78
N LEU A 47 -1.99 -3.88 -6.01
CA LEU A 47 -1.82 -3.05 -7.20
C LEU A 47 -2.99 -2.08 -7.41
N ASP A 48 -4.22 -2.54 -7.21
CA ASP A 48 -5.41 -1.69 -7.33
C ASP A 48 -5.46 -0.60 -6.26
N MET A 49 -5.03 -0.91 -5.04
CA MET A 49 -4.89 0.07 -3.97
C MET A 49 -3.82 1.13 -4.28
N TYR A 50 -2.66 0.74 -4.83
CA TYR A 50 -1.65 1.69 -5.29
C TYR A 50 -2.16 2.58 -6.43
N ARG A 51 -2.89 2.01 -7.39
CA ARG A 51 -3.52 2.79 -8.48
C ARG A 51 -4.54 3.78 -7.93
N SER A 52 -5.38 3.34 -7.00
CA SER A 52 -6.37 4.21 -6.34
C SER A 52 -5.70 5.36 -5.59
N ALA A 53 -4.64 5.09 -4.82
CA ALA A 53 -3.86 6.11 -4.13
C ALA A 53 -3.24 7.12 -5.11
N LEU A 54 -2.66 6.64 -6.23
CA LEU A 54 -2.05 7.50 -7.24
C LEU A 54 -3.08 8.40 -7.93
N ILE A 55 -4.20 7.83 -8.41
CA ILE A 55 -5.28 8.59 -9.06
C ILE A 55 -5.85 9.64 -8.09
N THR A 56 -6.00 9.27 -6.81
CA THR A 56 -6.48 10.18 -5.78
C THR A 56 -5.49 11.32 -5.57
N ALA A 57 -4.19 11.03 -5.49
CA ALA A 57 -3.15 12.05 -5.37
C ALA A 57 -3.13 12.98 -6.59
N ASP A 58 -3.21 12.45 -7.81
CA ASP A 58 -3.27 13.27 -9.04
C ASP A 58 -4.52 14.14 -9.12
N ARG A 59 -5.67 13.62 -8.68
CA ARG A 59 -6.92 14.39 -8.61
C ARG A 59 -6.82 15.54 -7.61
N ILE A 60 -6.32 15.27 -6.40
CA ILE A 60 -6.09 16.30 -5.38
C ILE A 60 -5.11 17.35 -5.91
N SER A 61 -4.01 16.91 -6.52
CA SER A 61 -2.99 17.80 -7.10
C SER A 61 -3.56 18.69 -8.20
N THR A 62 -4.47 18.15 -9.02
CA THR A 62 -5.16 18.90 -10.09
C THR A 62 -6.22 19.87 -9.55
N ASP A 63 -6.94 19.51 -8.49
CA ASP A 63 -7.93 20.38 -7.85
C ASP A 63 -7.26 21.60 -7.19
N LEU A 64 -6.12 21.37 -6.56
CA LEU A 64 -5.33 22.39 -5.86
C LEU A 64 -4.34 23.12 -6.78
N ALA A 65 -4.29 22.75 -8.04
CA ALA A 65 -3.34 23.29 -9.00
C ALA A 65 -3.50 24.80 -9.16
N TRP A 66 -2.37 25.48 -9.32
CA TRP A 66 -2.34 26.87 -9.74
C TRP A 66 -2.84 27.00 -11.18
N ASP A 67 -3.83 27.88 -11.38
CA ASP A 67 -4.32 28.28 -12.69
C ASP A 67 -3.53 29.51 -13.13
N TYR A 68 -2.73 29.38 -14.20
CA TYR A 68 -2.03 30.51 -14.80
C TYR A 68 -2.42 30.62 -16.27
N GLU A 69 -3.00 31.77 -16.65
CA GLU A 69 -3.38 32.08 -18.03
C GLU A 69 -4.25 30.97 -18.70
N GLY A 70 -5.16 30.36 -17.93
CA GLY A 70 -6.07 29.33 -18.44
C GLY A 70 -5.47 27.92 -18.52
N SER A 71 -4.21 27.72 -18.11
CA SER A 71 -3.58 26.40 -18.02
C SER A 71 -3.41 25.94 -16.57
N LYS A 72 -3.91 24.73 -16.27
CA LYS A 72 -3.76 24.07 -14.97
C LYS A 72 -2.39 23.43 -14.85
N ARG A 73 -1.56 23.94 -13.93
CA ARG A 73 -0.26 23.33 -13.61
C ARG A 73 -0.43 22.30 -12.50
N THR A 74 -0.81 21.08 -12.87
CA THR A 74 -1.26 20.01 -11.94
C THR A 74 -0.26 19.62 -10.85
N ARG A 75 1.03 19.96 -10.95
CA ARG A 75 2.06 19.71 -9.92
C ARG A 75 2.54 20.96 -9.19
N ILE A 76 1.89 22.10 -9.43
CA ILE A 76 2.11 23.34 -8.68
C ILE A 76 0.85 23.60 -7.87
N LEU A 77 0.88 23.31 -6.57
CA LEU A 77 -0.23 23.55 -5.66
C LEU A 77 -0.26 25.02 -5.26
N ASP A 78 -1.42 25.66 -5.33
CA ASP A 78 -1.60 27.02 -4.83
C ASP A 78 -1.96 26.97 -3.35
N ILE A 79 -1.14 27.56 -2.47
CA ILE A 79 -1.37 27.52 -1.02
C ILE A 79 -2.74 28.11 -0.64
N ASN A 80 -3.24 29.08 -1.42
CA ASN A 80 -4.52 29.73 -1.16
C ASN A 80 -5.72 28.85 -1.49
N LYS A 81 -5.53 27.80 -2.28
CA LYS A 81 -6.57 26.81 -2.59
C LYS A 81 -6.59 25.65 -1.58
N ILE A 82 -5.58 25.54 -0.71
CA ILE A 82 -5.47 24.45 0.25
C ILE A 82 -6.41 24.73 1.43
N ASN A 83 -7.53 24.02 1.47
CA ASN A 83 -8.39 23.91 2.64
C ASN A 83 -8.31 22.48 3.18
N CYS A 84 -7.69 22.31 4.36
CA CYS A 84 -7.46 21.00 4.96
C CYS A 84 -8.78 20.25 5.26
N GLU A 85 -9.83 20.92 5.74
CA GLU A 85 -11.10 20.25 6.08
C GLU A 85 -11.77 19.64 4.84
N ASP A 86 -11.79 20.38 3.74
CA ASP A 86 -12.39 19.92 2.48
C ASP A 86 -11.56 18.81 1.84
N LEU A 87 -10.23 18.89 1.97
CA LEU A 87 -9.30 17.84 1.55
C LEU A 87 -9.63 16.51 2.24
N TYR A 88 -9.90 16.55 3.55
CA TYR A 88 -10.19 15.35 4.34
C TYR A 88 -11.58 14.78 4.00
N LYS A 89 -12.57 15.61 3.71
CA LYS A 89 -13.90 15.16 3.28
C LYS A 89 -13.88 14.46 1.92
N LYS A 90 -12.97 14.85 1.03
CA LYS A 90 -12.83 14.25 -0.31
C LYS A 90 -12.37 12.79 -0.27
N CYS A 91 -11.81 12.32 0.85
CA CYS A 91 -11.27 10.98 0.95
C CYS A 91 -11.71 10.25 2.22
N LYS A 92 -12.79 9.46 2.11
CA LYS A 92 -13.38 8.73 3.25
C LYS A 92 -12.46 7.65 3.86
N ASN A 93 -11.64 6.99 3.04
CA ASN A 93 -10.76 5.89 3.44
C ASN A 93 -9.29 6.20 3.11
N CYS A 94 -8.86 7.45 3.27
CA CYS A 94 -7.44 7.75 3.15
C CYS A 94 -6.98 8.86 4.08
N PHE A 95 -5.70 8.80 4.40
CA PHE A 95 -4.98 9.94 4.96
C PHE A 95 -4.36 10.75 3.83
N VAL A 96 -4.46 12.06 3.96
CA VAL A 96 -3.86 13.03 3.05
C VAL A 96 -3.00 13.98 3.87
N GLY A 97 -1.75 14.12 3.44
CA GLY A 97 -0.80 15.05 3.99
C GLY A 97 -0.20 15.93 2.90
N ILE A 98 -0.05 17.23 3.16
CA ILE A 98 0.72 18.15 2.33
C ILE A 98 1.85 18.68 3.19
N LYS A 99 3.08 18.46 2.75
CA LYS A 99 4.30 18.90 3.43
C LYS A 99 5.07 19.87 2.55
N ASP A 100 5.50 20.97 3.15
CA ASP A 100 6.50 21.86 2.59
C ASP A 100 7.88 21.36 3.04
N ARG A 101 8.79 21.09 2.10
CA ARG A 101 10.14 20.59 2.42
C ARG A 101 11.11 21.69 2.85
N THR A 102 10.71 22.96 2.78
CA THR A 102 11.48 24.08 3.35
C THR A 102 11.25 24.23 4.86
N LYS A 103 10.17 23.67 5.37
CA LYS A 103 9.79 23.67 6.78
C LYS A 103 10.38 22.47 7.54
N PRO A 104 10.46 22.52 8.88
CA PRO A 104 10.92 21.41 9.72
C PRO A 104 10.14 20.12 9.44
N GLU A 105 10.75 18.96 9.71
CA GLU A 105 10.16 17.68 9.30
C GLU A 105 8.79 17.38 9.94
N ASP A 106 8.50 17.95 11.10
CA ASP A 106 7.25 17.72 11.83
C ASP A 106 6.12 18.69 11.43
N GLU A 107 6.43 19.70 10.62
CA GLU A 107 5.47 20.73 10.22
C GLU A 107 4.78 20.36 8.89
N TRP A 108 3.48 20.10 8.98
CA TRP A 108 2.64 19.82 7.82
C TRP A 108 1.73 21.01 7.54
N ILE A 109 1.51 21.32 6.26
CA ILE A 109 0.49 22.31 5.86
C ILE A 109 -0.89 21.74 6.16
N CYS A 110 -1.12 20.49 5.75
CA CYS A 110 -2.30 19.71 6.13
C CYS A 110 -1.85 18.30 6.45
N ASN A 111 -2.40 17.69 7.50
CA ASN A 111 -2.22 16.26 7.77
C ASN A 111 -3.39 15.74 8.62
N ASN A 112 -4.19 14.81 8.09
CA ASN A 112 -5.20 14.08 8.88
C ASN A 112 -4.71 12.70 9.35
N LYS A 113 -3.44 12.36 9.11
CA LYS A 113 -2.86 11.12 9.62
C LYS A 113 -2.75 11.22 11.15
N PRO A 114 -3.26 10.24 11.89
CA PRO A 114 -3.16 10.23 13.35
C PRO A 114 -1.70 10.22 13.82
N LYS A 115 -1.34 11.14 14.73
CA LYS A 115 0.04 11.35 15.22
C LYS A 115 0.62 10.16 16.01
N ASN A 116 -0.22 9.33 16.61
CA ASN A 116 0.17 8.29 17.57
C ASN A 116 -0.27 6.87 17.22
N SER A 117 -0.90 6.67 16.07
CA SER A 117 -1.09 5.33 15.54
C SER A 117 -0.21 5.24 14.31
N LEU A 118 0.91 4.53 14.41
CA LEU A 118 1.31 3.71 13.27
C LEU A 118 0.00 3.05 12.83
N PRO A 119 -0.57 3.39 11.67
CA PRO A 119 -1.69 2.61 11.18
C PRO A 119 -1.21 1.17 11.25
N GLU A 120 -1.97 0.30 11.93
CA GLU A 120 -1.56 -1.08 12.09
C GLU A 120 -1.08 -1.56 10.72
N PRO A 121 0.07 -2.24 10.60
CA PRO A 121 0.63 -2.57 9.30
C PRO A 121 -0.37 -3.32 8.38
N ASP A 122 -1.44 -3.89 8.96
CA ASP A 122 -2.56 -4.53 8.28
C ASP A 122 -3.66 -3.56 7.77
N LEU A 123 -3.74 -2.33 8.29
CA LEU A 123 -4.68 -1.27 7.89
C LEU A 123 -4.14 -0.40 6.74
N VAL A 124 -2.81 -0.27 6.58
CA VAL A 124 -2.23 0.49 5.45
C VAL A 124 -2.19 -0.36 4.20
N ALA A 125 -3.06 -0.02 3.24
CA ALA A 125 -3.07 -0.65 1.94
C ALA A 125 -1.92 -0.15 1.04
N ALA A 126 -1.76 1.18 0.93
CA ALA A 126 -0.76 1.80 0.07
C ALA A 126 -0.51 3.26 0.47
N THR A 127 0.73 3.72 0.36
CA THR A 127 1.09 5.14 0.48
C THR A 127 1.79 5.60 -0.79
N ILE A 128 1.28 6.68 -1.39
CA ILE A 128 1.90 7.39 -2.51
C ILE A 128 2.39 8.74 -2.01
N ARG A 129 3.62 9.10 -2.40
CA ARG A 129 4.21 10.42 -2.16
C ARG A 129 4.44 11.07 -3.51
N LEU A 130 3.65 12.09 -3.78
CA LEU A 130 3.69 12.83 -5.02
C LEU A 130 4.56 14.07 -4.84
N PRO A 131 5.69 14.20 -5.57
CA PRO A 131 6.45 15.43 -5.56
C PRO A 131 5.64 16.54 -6.23
N VAL A 132 5.57 17.68 -5.56
CA VAL A 132 4.82 18.87 -5.99
C VAL A 132 5.64 20.12 -5.67
N SER A 133 5.33 21.22 -6.33
CA SER A 133 5.77 22.56 -5.93
C SER A 133 4.61 23.27 -5.26
N ILE A 134 4.84 23.93 -4.13
CA ILE A 134 3.82 24.70 -3.42
C ILE A 134 4.11 26.16 -3.69
N ARG A 135 3.20 26.84 -4.37
CA ARG A 135 3.26 28.27 -4.61
C ARG A 135 2.83 28.99 -3.34
N ILE A 136 3.76 29.74 -2.75
CA ILE A 136 3.50 30.58 -1.57
C ILE A 136 3.07 31.99 -2.01
N ASP A 137 3.68 32.51 -3.08
CA ASP A 137 3.36 33.79 -3.69
C ASP A 137 3.55 33.75 -5.22
N VAL A 138 3.25 34.83 -5.96
CA VAL A 138 3.37 34.94 -7.43
C VAL A 138 4.73 34.47 -7.96
N LYS A 139 5.81 34.72 -7.22
CA LYS A 139 7.19 34.37 -7.64
C LYS A 139 7.89 33.38 -6.71
N GLU A 140 7.20 32.89 -5.68
CA GLU A 140 7.80 32.05 -4.66
C GLU A 140 7.20 30.64 -4.66
N PHE A 141 8.06 29.65 -4.84
CA PHE A 141 7.70 28.24 -4.97
C PHE A 141 8.59 27.39 -4.08
N HIS A 142 7.96 26.61 -3.22
CA HIS A 142 8.65 25.68 -2.33
C HIS A 142 8.52 24.24 -2.84
N PRO A 143 9.58 23.41 -2.72
CA PRO A 143 9.44 21.98 -2.93
C PRO A 143 8.51 21.38 -1.87
N GLY A 144 7.56 20.56 -2.28
CA GLY A 144 6.59 19.93 -1.41
C GLY A 144 6.34 18.46 -1.74
N ILE A 145 5.61 17.80 -0.85
CA ILE A 145 5.14 16.42 -1.02
C ILE A 145 3.67 16.38 -0.68
N LEU A 146 2.87 15.83 -1.59
CA LEU A 146 1.51 15.38 -1.32
C LEU A 146 1.56 13.88 -1.02
N GLU A 147 1.31 13.51 0.23
CA GLU A 147 1.20 12.13 0.70
C GLU A 147 -0.28 11.72 0.69
N VAL A 148 -0.59 10.60 0.05
CA VAL A 148 -1.91 9.96 0.11
C VAL A 148 -1.71 8.51 0.56
N THR A 149 -2.31 8.16 1.69
CA THR A 149 -2.28 6.81 2.25
C THR A 149 -3.69 6.24 2.26
N VAL A 150 -3.96 5.24 1.43
CA VAL A 150 -5.25 4.53 1.43
C VAL A 150 -5.22 3.49 2.56
N VAL A 151 -6.32 3.42 3.31
CA VAL A 151 -6.54 2.43 4.37
C VAL A 151 -7.58 1.40 3.96
N ARG A 152 -7.39 0.16 4.44
CA ARG A 152 -8.27 -0.99 4.17
C ARG A 152 -9.39 -1.11 5.19
#